data_AF-A0A2L0AFC4-F1
#
_entry.id   AF-A0A2L0AFC4-F1
#
_cell.length_a   1.000
_cell.length_b   1.000
_cell.length_c   1.000
_cell.angle_alpha   90.00
_cell.angle_beta   90.00
_cell.angle_gamma   90.00
#
_symmetry.space_group_name_H-M   'P 1'
#
loop_
_entity.id
_entity.type
_entity.pdbx_description
1 polymer ?
#
loop_
_entity_poly.entity_id
_entity_poly.type
_entity_poly.pdbx_seq_one_letter_code
_entity_poly.pdbx_strand_id
1 'polypeptide(L)'
;MDEFLFDTAEALDLALGEQHVVEEGLKTSIGEQRVEELIEYWEADFDANIAAAFLESSTYRERLLLTTWNRLARLHEFRSKVGREFMKLNTVSADAQRTNDT
;
A
#
# COMPACT_ATOMS: atom_id res chain seq x y z
N MET A 1 0.75 16.66 18.37
CA MET A 1 0.45 16.46 16.93
C MET A 1 1.46 15.50 16.31
N ASP A 2 2.75 15.62 16.66
CA ASP A 2 3.79 14.68 16.22
C ASP A 2 3.60 13.26 16.75
N GLU A 3 3.15 13.10 18.00
CA GLU A 3 2.82 11.81 18.61
C GLU A 3 1.72 11.06 17.83
N PHE A 4 0.68 11.77 17.39
CA PHE A 4 -0.38 11.17 16.56
C PHE A 4 0.13 10.66 15.21
N LEU A 5 1.00 11.43 14.53
CA LEU A 5 1.57 11.00 13.25
C LEU A 5 2.54 9.83 13.43
N PHE A 6 3.27 9.81 14.55
CA PHE A 6 4.14 8.71 14.92
C PHE A 6 3.34 7.42 15.17
N ASP A 7 2.33 7.46 16.03
CA ASP A 7 1.43 6.34 16.30
C ASP A 7 0.74 5.84 15.02
N THR A 8 0.33 6.78 14.16
CA THR A 8 -0.27 6.45 12.86
C THR A 8 0.73 5.75 11.94
N ALA A 9 2.00 6.18 11.93
CA ALA A 9 3.04 5.54 11.14
C ALA A 9 3.33 4.11 11.64
N GLU A 10 3.42 3.90 12.95
CA GLU A 10 3.61 2.56 13.54
C GLU A 10 2.43 1.63 13.21
N ALA A 11 1.20 2.12 13.33
CA ALA A 11 0.01 1.35 12.99
C ALA A 11 -0.01 0.95 11.50
N LEU A 12 0.44 1.84 10.60
CA LEU A 12 0.56 1.54 9.18
C LEU A 12 1.66 0.52 8.89
N ASP A 13 2.80 0.61 9.58
CA ASP A 13 3.91 -0.34 9.41
C ASP A 13 3.50 -1.75 9.89
N LEU A 14 2.75 -1.86 10.99
CA LEU A 14 2.16 -3.12 11.42
C LEU A 14 1.17 -3.68 10.39
N ALA A 15 0.25 -2.85 9.90
CA ALA A 15 -0.73 -3.26 8.90
C ALA A 15 -0.08 -3.70 7.58
N LEU A 16 1.00 -3.04 7.15
CA LEU A 16 1.79 -3.45 5.99
C LEU A 16 2.42 -4.82 6.20
N GLY A 17 3.01 -5.06 7.38
CA GLY A 17 3.59 -6.35 7.75
C GLY A 17 2.56 -7.49 7.68
N GLU A 18 1.38 -7.29 8.27
CA GLU A 18 0.30 -8.27 8.22
C GLU A 18 -0.17 -8.57 6.78
N GLN A 19 -0.28 -7.54 5.94
CA GLN A 19 -0.69 -7.72 4.55
C GLN A 19 0.37 -8.45 3.71
N HIS A 20 1.67 -8.22 3.94
CA HIS A 20 2.72 -8.97 3.26
C HIS A 20 2.73 -10.45 3.64
N VAL A 21 2.46 -10.79 4.90
CA VAL A 21 2.32 -12.19 5.31
C VAL A 21 1.16 -12.87 4.57
N VAL A 22 0.03 -12.18 4.43
CA VAL A 22 -1.12 -12.68 3.65
C VAL A 22 -0.77 -12.83 2.17
N GLU A 23 -0.10 -11.83 1.59
CA GLU A 23 0.34 -11.83 0.19
C GLU A 23 1.22 -13.05 -0.11
N GLU A 24 2.26 -13.29 0.69
CA GLU A 24 3.19 -14.40 0.48
C GLU A 24 2.50 -15.77 0.66
N GLY A 25 1.58 -15.88 1.61
CA GLY A 25 0.74 -17.07 1.77
C GLY A 25 -0.12 -17.34 0.54
N LEU A 26 -0.71 -16.29 -0.04
CA LEU A 26 -1.52 -16.40 -1.25
C LEU A 26 -0.67 -16.77 -2.47
N LYS A 27 0.45 -16.07 -2.71
CA LYS A 27 1.39 -16.38 -3.80
C LYS A 27 1.83 -17.83 -3.77
N THR A 28 2.25 -18.31 -2.60
CA THR A 28 2.64 -19.72 -2.40
C THR A 28 1.51 -20.69 -2.75
N SER A 29 0.27 -20.36 -2.37
CA SER A 29 -0.89 -21.23 -2.60
C SER A 29 -1.43 -21.23 -4.03
N ILE A 30 -1.20 -20.15 -4.78
CA ILE A 30 -1.64 -19.95 -6.16
C ILE A 30 -0.62 -20.56 -7.13
N GLY A 31 0.66 -20.44 -6.81
CA GLY A 31 1.77 -20.91 -7.63
C GLY A 31 2.33 -19.81 -8.53
N GLU A 32 3.63 -19.88 -8.77
CA GLU A 32 4.45 -18.83 -9.41
C GLU A 32 3.91 -18.41 -10.78
N GLN A 33 3.67 -19.36 -11.68
CA GLN A 33 3.16 -19.07 -13.03
C GLN A 33 1.86 -18.27 -13.01
N ARG A 34 0.91 -18.66 -12.15
CA ARG A 34 -0.38 -17.98 -12.07
C ARG A 34 -0.28 -16.62 -11.37
N VAL A 35 0.68 -16.46 -10.46
CA VAL A 35 1.01 -15.16 -9.87
C VAL A 35 1.58 -14.21 -10.92
N GLU A 36 2.45 -14.68 -11.82
CA GLU A 36 2.99 -13.87 -12.91
C GLU A 36 1.88 -13.35 -13.82
N GLU A 37 0.93 -14.20 -14.24
CA GLU A 37 -0.25 -13.78 -15.02
C GLU A 37 -1.10 -12.73 -14.28
N LEU A 38 -1.22 -12.86 -12.96
CA LEU A 38 -1.93 -11.87 -12.14
C LEU A 38 -1.16 -10.55 -12.00
N ILE A 39 0.16 -10.58 -11.96
CA ILE A 39 1.00 -9.38 -11.96
C ILE A 39 0.85 -8.64 -13.29
N GLU A 40 0.95 -9.36 -14.41
CA GLU A 40 0.70 -8.78 -15.74
C GLU A 40 -0.71 -8.17 -15.82
N TYR A 41 -1.70 -8.88 -15.27
CA TYR A 41 -3.07 -8.37 -15.14
C TYR A 41 -3.15 -7.08 -14.30
N TRP A 42 -2.42 -7.03 -13.20
CA TRP A 42 -2.44 -5.92 -12.26
C TRP A 42 -1.74 -4.66 -12.81
N GLU A 43 -0.64 -4.85 -13.55
CA GLU A 43 0.17 -3.76 -14.10
C GLU A 43 -0.38 -3.20 -15.41
N ALA A 44 -1.04 -4.03 -16.21
CA ALA A 44 -1.70 -3.58 -17.42
C ALA A 44 -3.00 -2.85 -17.03
N ASP A 45 -3.06 -1.55 -17.35
CA ASP A 45 -4.25 -0.71 -17.18
C ASP A 45 -5.37 -1.22 -18.11
N PHE A 46 -6.10 -2.25 -17.67
CA PHE A 46 -7.01 -3.01 -18.51
C PHE A 46 -8.32 -2.25 -18.81
N ASP A 47 -8.83 -2.47 -20.03
CA ASP A 47 -10.22 -2.17 -20.38
C ASP A 47 -11.17 -2.91 -19.40
N ALA A 48 -12.16 -2.19 -18.87
CA ALA A 48 -13.11 -2.70 -17.88
C ALA A 48 -13.81 -4.01 -18.31
N ASN A 49 -13.97 -4.25 -19.61
CA ASN A 49 -14.58 -5.48 -20.14
C ASN A 49 -13.67 -6.71 -20.01
N ILE A 50 -12.36 -6.53 -20.22
CA ILE A 50 -11.38 -7.61 -20.08
C ILE A 50 -11.17 -7.94 -18.60
N ALA A 51 -11.18 -6.91 -17.75
CA ALA A 51 -11.13 -7.07 -16.30
C ALA A 51 -12.30 -7.90 -15.74
N ALA A 52 -13.52 -7.70 -16.25
CA ALA A 52 -14.69 -8.44 -15.82
C ALA A 52 -14.58 -9.95 -16.15
N ALA A 53 -14.20 -10.29 -17.38
CA ALA A 53 -14.04 -11.69 -17.82
C ALA A 53 -12.90 -12.41 -17.07
N PHE A 54 -11.81 -11.70 -16.80
CA PHE A 54 -10.69 -12.22 -16.02
C PHE A 54 -11.10 -12.51 -14.57
N LEU A 55 -11.86 -11.61 -13.94
CA LEU A 55 -12.37 -11.80 -12.57
C LEU A 55 -13.41 -12.92 -12.45
N GLU A 56 -14.21 -13.14 -13.50
CA GLU A 56 -15.21 -14.22 -13.55
C GLU A 56 -14.54 -15.60 -13.61
N SER A 57 -13.45 -15.72 -14.35
CA SER A 57 -12.65 -16.96 -14.41
C SER A 57 -11.68 -17.15 -13.24
N SER A 58 -11.43 -16.10 -12.45
CA SER A 58 -10.49 -16.16 -11.33
C SER A 58 -10.98 -17.02 -10.17
N THR A 59 -10.06 -17.65 -9.44
CA THR A 59 -10.40 -18.33 -8.18
C THR A 59 -10.59 -17.32 -7.05
N TYR A 60 -11.19 -17.77 -5.92
CA TYR A 60 -11.30 -16.93 -4.73
C TYR A 60 -9.95 -16.41 -4.22
N ARG A 61 -8.90 -17.26 -4.25
CA ARG A 61 -7.57 -16.89 -3.78
C ARG A 61 -6.91 -15.85 -4.67
N GLU A 62 -7.10 -15.96 -5.99
CA GLU A 62 -6.59 -14.99 -6.97
C GLU A 62 -7.24 -13.61 -6.78
N ARG A 63 -8.58 -13.58 -6.63
CA ARG A 63 -9.30 -12.33 -6.31
C ARG A 63 -8.86 -11.72 -4.98
N LEU A 64 -8.57 -12.58 -4.00
CA LEU A 64 -8.07 -12.14 -2.71
C LEU A 64 -6.64 -11.57 -2.83
N LEU A 65 -5.78 -12.14 -3.67
CA LEU A 65 -4.44 -11.61 -3.95
C LEU A 65 -4.52 -10.23 -4.62
N LEU A 66 -5.36 -10.06 -5.65
CA LEU A 66 -5.59 -8.76 -6.30
C LEU A 66 -6.14 -7.70 -5.32
N THR A 67 -7.03 -8.11 -4.41
CA THR A 67 -7.55 -7.24 -3.36
C THR A 67 -6.47 -6.88 -2.33
N THR A 68 -5.56 -7.82 -2.04
CA THR A 68 -4.42 -7.63 -1.14
C THR A 68 -3.44 -6.61 -1.74
N TRP A 69 -3.10 -6.72 -3.03
CA TRP A 69 -2.27 -5.73 -3.73
C TRP A 69 -2.89 -4.34 -3.75
N ASN A 70 -4.20 -4.23 -4.04
CA ASN A 70 -4.94 -2.96 -3.90
C ASN A 70 -4.80 -2.35 -2.50
N ARG A 71 -4.90 -3.19 -1.45
CA ARG A 71 -4.80 -2.74 -0.06
C ARG A 71 -3.38 -2.31 0.27
N LEU A 72 -2.37 -3.07 -0.14
CA LEU A 72 -0.95 -2.72 0.02
C LEU A 72 -0.62 -1.40 -0.66
N ALA A 73 -1.06 -1.19 -1.91
CA ALA A 73 -0.85 0.06 -2.63
C ALA A 73 -1.41 1.27 -1.86
N ARG A 74 -2.64 1.15 -1.34
CA ARG A 74 -3.26 2.21 -0.52
C ARG A 74 -2.53 2.44 0.81
N LEU A 75 -2.09 1.38 1.48
CA LEU A 75 -1.33 1.49 2.72
C LEU A 75 0.02 2.20 2.49
N HIS A 76 0.75 1.84 1.43
CA HIS A 76 1.99 2.52 1.05
C HIS A 76 1.76 4.00 0.70
N GLU A 77 0.68 4.31 -0.04
CA GLU A 77 0.33 5.68 -0.36
C GLU A 77 0.04 6.48 0.91
N PHE A 78 -0.72 5.92 1.85
CA PHE A 78 -1.05 6.58 3.10
C PHE A 78 0.18 6.75 3.99
N ARG A 79 1.03 5.73 4.11
CA ARG A 79 2.29 5.80 4.84
C ARG A 79 3.21 6.89 4.29
N SER A 80 3.26 7.02 2.97
CA SER A 80 4.00 8.08 2.28
C SER A 80 3.42 9.47 2.56
N LYS A 81 2.08 9.60 2.62
CA LYS A 81 1.41 10.86 3.00
C LYS A 81 1.76 11.24 4.44
N VAL A 82 1.67 10.31 5.40
CA VAL A 82 2.03 10.55 6.81
C VAL A 82 3.50 11.00 6.92
N GLY A 83 4.42 10.33 6.21
CA GLY A 83 5.82 10.74 6.18
C GLY A 83 6.04 12.16 5.64
N ARG A 84 5.34 12.52 4.55
CA ARG A 84 5.41 13.90 4.00
C ARG A 84 4.86 14.94 4.97
N GLU A 85 3.75 14.66 5.64
CA GLU A 85 3.19 15.58 6.63
C GLU A 85 4.12 15.74 7.83
N PHE A 86 4.73 14.65 8.31
CA PHE A 86 5.74 14.69 9.35
C PHE A 86 6.94 15.56 8.96
N MET A 87 7.43 15.44 7.72
CA MET A 87 8.51 16.30 7.22
C MET A 87 8.10 17.77 7.21
N LYS A 88 6.93 18.12 6.67
CA LYS A 88 6.44 19.51 6.62
C LYS A 88 6.38 20.16 8.00
N LEU A 89 5.87 19.44 9.00
CA LEU A 89 5.78 19.96 10.37
C LEU A 89 7.14 20.26 10.98
N ASN A 90 8.13 19.40 10.71
CA ASN A 90 9.51 19.61 11.15
C ASN A 90 10.16 20.81 10.42
N THR A 91 9.91 20.99 9.13
CA THR A 91 10.46 22.13 8.38
C THR A 91 9.87 23.46 8.85
N VAL A 92 8.54 23.54 9.04
CA VAL A 92 7.86 24.75 9.53
C VAL A 92 8.33 25.11 10.94
N SER A 93 8.54 24.11 11.80
CA SER A 93 9.04 24.33 13.16
C SER A 93 10.48 24.86 13.16
N ALA A 94 11.33 24.39 12.25
CA ALA A 94 12.70 24.86 12.11
C ALA A 94 12.79 26.31 11.59
N ASP A 95 11.89 26.71 10.69
CA ASP A 95 11.85 28.08 10.16
C ASP A 95 11.30 29.07 11.20
N ALA A 96 10.33 28.67 12.02
CA ALA A 96 9.78 29.49 13.11
C ALA A 96 10.78 29.74 14.26
N GLN A 97 11.76 28.85 14.46
CA GLN A 97 12.83 29.05 15.44
C GLN A 97 13.86 30.07 14.93
N ARG A 98 14.18 30.07 13.64
CA ARG A 98 15.15 31.02 13.05
C ARG A 98 14.69 32.48 13.06
N THR A 99 13.38 32.73 12.99
CA THR A 99 12.83 34.09 13.01
C THR A 99 12.75 34.72 14.41
N ASN A 100 12.84 33.92 15.47
CA ASN A 100 12.86 34.42 16.86
C ASN A 100 14.28 34.66 17.39
N ASP A 101 15.31 34.15 16.70
CA ASP A 101 16.73 34.32 17.07
C ASP A 101 17.41 35.50 16.34
N THR A 102 16.66 36.34 15.62
CA THR A 102 17.15 37.54 14.90
C THR A 102 16.51 38.80 15.45
#